data_AF-A0A1V4X0E8-F1
#
_entry.id   AF-A0A1V4X0E8-F1
#
_cell.length_a   1.000
_cell.length_b   1.000
_cell.length_c   1.000
_cell.angle_alpha   90.00
_cell.angle_beta   90.00
_cell.angle_gamma   90.00
#
_symmetry.space_group_name_H-M   'P 1'
#
loop_
_entity.id
_entity.type
_entity.pdbx_description
1 polymer ?
#
loop_
_entity_poly.entity_id
_entity_poly.type
_entity_poly.pdbx_seq_one_letter_code
_entity_poly.pdbx_strand_id
1 'polypeptide(L)'
;MTNKGFTLIELLAGILVLSVIVLIALPMHAMRSKRTEQVSVKAQLRCIREAEESYRSRYGCYTDDASKLANWKQRTKRYHFRIRHANSTRFVAEANGDLNNDRISDDIWTIDENGVLANIK
;
A
#
# COMPACT_ATOMS: atom_id res chain seq x y z
N MET A 1 -7.90 -9.14 59.54
CA MET A 1 -7.67 -8.87 58.11
C MET A 1 -8.55 -9.83 57.32
N THR A 2 -9.62 -9.33 56.72
CA THR A 2 -10.65 -10.19 56.11
C THR A 2 -10.24 -10.52 54.68
N ASN A 3 -9.71 -11.73 54.47
CA ASN A 3 -9.42 -12.24 53.13
C ASN A 3 -10.76 -12.54 52.43
N LYS A 4 -11.17 -11.66 51.52
CA LYS A 4 -12.31 -11.91 50.62
C LYS A 4 -11.84 -12.87 49.52
N GLY A 5 -12.28 -14.12 49.59
CA GLY A 5 -12.08 -15.10 48.51
C GLY A 5 -13.05 -14.85 47.37
N PHE A 6 -12.58 -14.98 46.14
CA PHE A 6 -13.40 -14.89 44.93
C PHE A 6 -14.25 -16.15 44.78
N THR A 7 -15.51 -16.04 44.36
CA THR A 7 -16.35 -17.22 44.17
C THR A 7 -16.12 -17.86 42.80
N LEU A 8 -16.23 -19.19 42.71
CA LEU A 8 -16.12 -19.92 41.44
C LEU A 8 -17.15 -19.43 40.41
N ILE A 9 -18.36 -19.09 40.86
CA ILE A 9 -19.42 -18.61 39.96
C ILE A 9 -19.11 -17.22 39.39
N GLU A 10 -18.44 -16.37 40.16
CA GLU A 10 -18.02 -15.03 39.71
C GLU A 10 -16.93 -15.13 38.65
N LEU A 11 -16.02 -16.11 38.77
CA LEU A 11 -15.03 -16.39 37.74
C LEU A 11 -15.70 -16.93 36.46
N LEU A 12 -16.65 -17.84 36.59
CA LEU A 12 -17.37 -18.44 35.46
C LEU A 12 -18.21 -17.41 34.70
N ALA A 13 -18.94 -16.55 35.41
CA ALA A 13 -19.71 -15.47 34.81
C ALA A 13 -18.78 -14.44 34.13
N GLY A 14 -17.62 -14.14 34.72
CA GLY A 14 -16.61 -13.27 34.12
C GLY A 14 -16.04 -13.82 32.81
N ILE A 15 -15.67 -15.11 32.78
CA ILE A 15 -15.15 -15.77 31.57
C ILE A 15 -16.21 -15.80 30.45
N LEU A 16 -17.48 -16.02 30.80
CA LEU A 16 -18.58 -16.00 29.84
C LEU A 16 -18.67 -14.64 29.14
N VAL A 17 -18.68 -13.54 29.90
CA VAL A 17 -18.75 -12.19 29.34
C VAL A 17 -17.50 -11.85 28.52
N LEU A 18 -16.32 -12.21 29.02
CA LEU A 18 -15.05 -11.99 28.30
C LEU A 18 -15.02 -12.72 26.95
N SER A 19 -15.60 -13.93 26.86
CA SER A 19 -15.64 -14.69 25.60
C SER A 19 -16.45 -13.99 24.50
N VAL A 20 -17.57 -13.35 24.87
CA VAL A 20 -18.42 -12.59 23.94
C VAL A 20 -17.71 -11.33 23.46
N ILE A 21 -17.03 -10.62 24.37
CA ILE A 21 -16.27 -9.40 24.03
C ILE A 21 -15.14 -9.72 23.04
N VAL A 22 -14.39 -10.79 23.27
CA VAL A 22 -13.29 -11.20 22.39
C VAL A 22 -13.79 -11.56 21.00
N LEU A 23 -14.93 -12.24 20.89
CA LEU A 23 -15.52 -12.64 19.61
C LEU A 23 -15.87 -11.41 18.74
N ILE A 24 -16.38 -10.34 19.34
CA ILE A 24 -16.74 -9.09 18.64
C ILE A 24 -15.50 -8.24 18.33
N ALA A 25 -14.47 -8.29 19.16
CA ALA A 25 -13.28 -7.43 19.03
C ALA A 25 -12.28 -7.89 17.94
N LEU A 26 -12.24 -9.18 17.59
CA LEU A 26 -11.24 -9.73 16.67
C LEU A 26 -11.38 -9.43 15.14
N PRO A 27 -12.54 -9.13 14.53
CA PRO A 27 -12.71 -9.28 13.09
C PRO A 27 -12.04 -8.19 12.22
N MET A 28 -11.46 -7.12 12.77
CA MET A 28 -11.21 -5.88 12.00
C MET A 28 -9.79 -5.64 11.46
N HIS A 29 -8.83 -6.56 11.61
CA HIS A 29 -7.44 -6.25 11.25
C HIS A 29 -7.10 -6.41 9.76
N ALA A 30 -7.70 -7.37 9.05
CA ALA A 30 -7.23 -7.76 7.71
C ALA A 30 -7.57 -6.74 6.59
N MET A 31 -8.76 -6.12 6.63
CA MET A 31 -9.22 -5.26 5.53
C MET A 31 -8.54 -3.89 5.49
N ARG A 32 -8.04 -3.40 6.63
CA ARG A 32 -7.36 -2.09 6.71
C ARG A 32 -5.98 -2.10 6.04
N SER A 33 -5.27 -3.23 6.08
CA SER A 33 -3.91 -3.34 5.53
C SER A 33 -3.86 -3.12 4.01
N LYS A 34 -4.77 -3.72 3.23
CA LYS A 34 -4.80 -3.59 1.77
C LYS A 34 -5.04 -2.14 1.31
N ARG A 35 -5.96 -1.43 1.98
CA ARG A 35 -6.27 -0.02 1.65
C ARG A 35 -5.09 0.90 1.94
N THR A 36 -4.40 0.71 3.07
CA THR A 36 -3.21 1.50 3.42
C THR A 36 -2.08 1.28 2.41
N GLU A 37 -1.89 0.03 1.95
CA GLU A 37 -0.91 -0.29 0.91
C GLU A 37 -1.25 0.40 -0.41
N GLN A 38 -2.49 0.34 -0.88
CA GLN A 38 -2.90 1.05 -2.11
C GLN A 38 -2.71 2.56 -2.02
N VAL A 39 -2.99 3.18 -0.87
CA VAL A 39 -2.71 4.61 -0.65
C VAL A 39 -1.21 4.89 -0.78
N SER A 40 -0.35 4.05 -0.19
CA SER A 40 1.10 4.21 -0.26
C SER A 40 1.65 4.04 -1.69
N VAL A 41 1.06 3.16 -2.49
CA VAL A 41 1.44 2.93 -3.89
C VAL A 41 1.05 4.10 -4.77
N LYS A 42 -0.17 4.61 -4.62
CA LYS A 42 -0.64 5.82 -5.32
C LYS A 42 0.22 7.03 -4.99
N ALA A 43 0.61 7.20 -3.72
CA ALA A 43 1.52 8.26 -3.30
C ALA A 43 2.90 8.13 -3.95
N GLN A 44 3.42 6.90 -4.04
CA GLN A 44 4.69 6.62 -4.72
C GLN A 44 4.63 6.88 -6.23
N LEU A 45 3.55 6.47 -6.91
CA LEU A 45 3.34 6.79 -8.32
C LEU A 45 3.32 8.30 -8.58
N ARG A 46 2.71 9.08 -7.68
CA ARG A 46 2.76 10.56 -7.76
C ARG A 46 4.18 11.11 -7.59
N CYS A 47 4.97 10.53 -6.69
CA CYS A 47 6.38 10.89 -6.52
C CYS A 47 7.21 10.59 -7.78
N ILE A 48 6.95 9.46 -8.45
CA ILE A 48 7.57 9.16 -9.77
C ILE A 48 7.20 10.24 -10.78
N ARG A 49 5.92 10.63 -10.88
CA ARG A 49 5.48 11.70 -11.79
C ARG A 49 6.22 13.01 -11.53
N GLU A 50 6.34 13.43 -10.28
CA GLU A 50 7.06 14.66 -9.91
C GLU A 50 8.55 14.58 -10.27
N ALA A 51 9.15 13.41 -10.07
CA ALA A 51 10.54 13.18 -10.46
C ALA A 51 10.72 13.20 -11.99
N GLU A 52 9.79 12.60 -12.74
CA GLU A 52 9.72 12.62 -14.21
C GLU A 52 9.53 14.04 -14.74
N GLU A 53 8.66 14.85 -14.13
CA GLU A 53 8.47 16.26 -14.50
C GLU A 53 9.75 17.08 -14.25
N SER A 54 10.43 16.83 -13.13
CA SER A 54 11.72 17.46 -12.84
C SER A 54 12.80 17.04 -13.85
N TYR A 55 12.83 15.76 -14.24
CA TYR A 55 13.75 15.23 -15.25
C TYR A 55 13.48 15.87 -16.62
N ARG A 56 12.21 15.91 -17.05
CA ARG A 56 11.80 16.56 -18.30
C ARG A 56 12.13 18.05 -18.32
N SER A 57 11.99 18.77 -17.20
CA SER A 57 12.38 20.18 -17.11
C SER A 57 13.88 20.39 -17.36
N ARG A 58 14.72 19.40 -17.01
CA ARG A 58 16.19 19.46 -17.18
C ARG A 58 16.67 18.97 -18.55
N TYR A 59 16.08 17.91 -19.07
CA TYR A 59 16.57 17.20 -20.26
C TYR A 59 15.64 17.31 -21.48
N GLY A 60 14.45 17.87 -21.32
CA GLY A 60 13.45 18.04 -22.39
C GLY A 60 12.64 16.79 -22.72
N CYS A 61 12.90 15.65 -22.07
CA CYS A 61 12.17 14.40 -22.27
C CYS A 61 11.93 13.63 -20.96
N TYR A 62 10.96 12.73 -20.95
CA TYR A 62 10.79 11.73 -19.89
C TYR A 62 11.77 10.57 -20.08
N THR A 63 12.07 9.84 -19.00
CA THR A 63 12.97 8.68 -19.05
C THR A 63 12.22 7.40 -18.72
N ASP A 64 12.65 6.29 -19.30
CA ASP A 64 12.21 4.94 -18.94
C ASP A 64 13.04 4.33 -17.79
N ASP A 65 14.15 4.99 -17.43
CA ASP A 65 15.09 4.53 -16.44
C ASP A 65 14.84 5.21 -15.09
N ALA A 66 14.21 4.49 -14.18
CA ALA A 66 13.90 4.97 -12.84
C ALA A 66 15.14 5.36 -12.01
N SER A 67 16.35 4.94 -12.41
CA SER A 67 17.60 5.30 -11.73
C SER A 67 18.02 6.75 -11.99
N LYS A 68 17.55 7.33 -13.11
CA LYS A 68 17.83 8.72 -13.48
C LYS A 68 16.90 9.72 -12.79
N LEU A 69 15.85 9.23 -12.15
CA LEU A 69 14.89 10.03 -11.42
C LEU A 69 15.44 10.47 -10.07
N ALA A 70 15.48 11.79 -9.87
CA ALA A 70 15.90 12.36 -8.60
C ALA A 70 14.84 12.12 -7.52
N ASN A 71 15.30 11.87 -6.29
CA ASN A 71 14.45 11.76 -5.08
C ASN A 71 13.38 10.65 -5.12
N TRP A 72 13.43 9.75 -6.10
CA TRP A 72 12.59 8.56 -6.14
C TRP A 72 13.30 7.38 -5.49
N LYS A 73 12.59 6.66 -4.62
CA LYS A 73 13.02 5.37 -4.07
C LYS A 73 11.81 4.53 -3.75
N GLN A 74 11.85 3.26 -4.11
CA GLN A 74 10.81 2.30 -3.74
C GLN A 74 10.75 2.14 -2.21
N ARG A 75 9.57 2.37 -1.64
CA ARG A 75 9.28 2.26 -0.20
C ARG A 75 8.47 1.01 0.15
N THR A 76 7.78 0.43 -0.83
CA THR A 76 6.95 -0.77 -0.66
C THR A 76 7.66 -2.01 -1.19
N LYS A 77 7.67 -3.10 -0.42
CA LYS A 77 8.30 -4.38 -0.83
C LYS A 77 7.42 -5.25 -1.73
N ARG A 78 6.09 -5.15 -1.58
CA ARG A 78 5.10 -5.97 -2.33
C ARG A 78 4.78 -5.45 -3.72
N TYR A 79 5.22 -4.24 -4.04
CA TYR A 79 4.97 -3.60 -5.32
C TYR A 79 6.28 -3.34 -6.04
N HIS A 80 6.34 -3.73 -7.30
CA HIS A 80 7.43 -3.44 -8.22
C HIS A 80 7.02 -2.28 -9.13
N PHE A 81 7.84 -1.23 -9.15
CA PHE A 81 7.61 -0.05 -9.99
C PHE A 81 8.47 -0.14 -11.24
N ARG A 82 7.88 0.20 -12.39
CA ARG A 82 8.60 0.33 -13.66
C ARG A 82 7.96 1.41 -14.52
N ILE A 83 8.74 2.01 -15.39
CA ILE A 83 8.23 2.97 -16.38
C ILE A 83 8.04 2.18 -17.67
N ARG A 84 6.80 2.08 -18.13
CA ARG A 84 6.44 1.23 -19.28
C ARG A 84 6.74 1.92 -20.61
N HIS A 85 6.48 3.22 -20.63
CA HIS A 85 6.70 4.09 -21.79
C HIS A 85 7.19 5.45 -21.32
N ALA A 86 8.17 6.00 -22.02
CA ALA A 86 8.65 7.36 -21.83
C ALA A 86 9.04 7.98 -23.18
N ASN A 87 8.63 9.22 -23.41
CA ASN A 87 8.94 10.00 -24.61
C ASN A 87 9.12 11.48 -24.20
N SER A 88 9.30 12.39 -25.15
CA SER A 88 9.35 13.84 -24.93
C SER A 88 8.06 14.43 -24.33
N THR A 89 6.91 13.82 -24.61
CA THR A 89 5.59 14.38 -24.26
C THR A 89 4.74 13.49 -23.37
N ARG A 90 5.02 12.19 -23.30
CA ARG A 90 4.21 11.22 -22.55
C ARG A 90 5.06 10.29 -21.74
N PHE A 91 4.54 9.87 -20.59
CA PHE A 91 5.09 8.74 -19.85
C PHE A 91 3.97 7.93 -19.20
N VAL A 92 4.23 6.65 -18.96
CA VAL A 92 3.34 5.78 -18.20
C VAL A 92 4.19 5.00 -17.21
N ALA A 93 4.00 5.27 -15.92
CA ALA A 93 4.58 4.48 -14.85
C ALA A 93 3.57 3.46 -14.33
N GLU A 94 4.06 2.26 -14.01
CA GLU A 94 3.27 1.12 -13.55
C GLU A 94 3.82 0.62 -12.21
N ALA A 95 2.91 0.33 -11.28
CA ALA A 95 3.15 -0.33 -10.02
C ALA A 95 2.42 -1.67 -10.03
N ASN A 96 3.19 -2.74 -9.95
CA ASN A 96 2.72 -4.11 -10.01
C ASN A 96 2.83 -4.76 -8.62
N GLY A 97 1.68 -5.03 -8.00
CA GLY A 97 1.58 -5.66 -6.69
C GLY A 97 1.45 -7.17 -6.78
N ASP A 98 2.43 -7.88 -6.23
CA ASP A 98 2.34 -9.31 -5.91
C ASP A 98 1.99 -9.42 -4.43
N LEU A 99 0.69 -9.57 -4.12
CA LEU A 99 0.17 -9.44 -2.75
C LEU A 99 0.27 -10.76 -1.98
N ASN A 100 0.30 -11.88 -2.70
CA ASN A 100 0.33 -13.23 -2.17
C ASN A 100 1.70 -13.93 -2.38
N ASN A 101 2.67 -13.27 -3.03
CA ASN A 101 4.01 -13.75 -3.36
C ASN A 101 4.01 -15.00 -4.26
N ASP A 102 3.02 -15.12 -5.15
CA ASP A 102 2.91 -16.20 -6.15
C ASP A 102 3.60 -15.85 -7.48
N ARG A 103 4.27 -14.70 -7.56
CA ARG A 103 4.89 -14.11 -8.76
C ARG A 103 3.88 -13.71 -9.84
N ILE A 104 2.61 -13.61 -9.49
CA ILE A 104 1.53 -13.11 -10.31
C ILE A 104 1.09 -11.76 -9.77
N SER A 105 0.90 -10.82 -10.69
CA SER A 105 0.40 -9.49 -10.39
C SER A 105 -1.06 -9.58 -9.94
N ASP A 106 -1.33 -9.39 -8.66
CA ASP A 106 -2.70 -9.33 -8.12
C ASP A 106 -3.33 -7.95 -8.33
N ASP A 107 -2.54 -6.87 -8.26
CA ASP A 107 -3.01 -5.47 -8.35
C ASP A 107 -2.06 -4.67 -9.26
N ILE A 108 -2.60 -3.93 -10.24
CA ILE A 108 -1.78 -3.16 -11.20
C ILE A 108 -2.28 -1.73 -11.28
N TRP A 109 -1.49 -0.80 -10.76
CA TRP A 109 -1.76 0.63 -10.84
C TRP A 109 -0.88 1.30 -11.86
N THR A 110 -1.44 2.23 -12.62
CA THR A 110 -0.66 3.11 -13.51
C THR A 110 -0.93 4.57 -13.24
N ILE A 111 0.07 5.39 -13.54
CA ILE A 111 -0.05 6.85 -13.61
C ILE A 111 0.52 7.34 -14.94
N ASP A 112 -0.15 8.33 -15.53
CA ASP A 112 0.28 9.00 -16.76
C ASP A 112 0.90 10.38 -16.47
N GLU A 113 1.29 11.10 -17.53
CA GLU A 113 1.83 12.46 -17.43
C GLU A 113 0.85 13.47 -16.83
N ASN A 114 -0.45 13.21 -16.90
CA ASN A 114 -1.49 14.10 -16.39
C ASN A 114 -1.83 13.81 -14.92
N GLY A 115 -1.19 12.79 -14.31
CA GLY A 115 -1.47 12.36 -12.94
C GLY A 115 -2.74 11.52 -12.80
N VAL A 116 -3.29 11.02 -13.90
CA VAL A 116 -4.45 10.14 -13.90
C VAL A 116 -4.01 8.77 -13.41
N LEU A 117 -4.56 8.37 -12.26
CA LEU A 117 -4.34 7.06 -11.66
C LEU A 117 -5.42 6.09 -12.16
N ALA A 118 -5.00 5.00 -12.79
CA ALA A 118 -5.87 3.93 -13.24
C ALA A 118 -5.50 2.61 -12.57
N ASN A 119 -6.50 1.81 -12.20
CA ASN A 119 -6.30 0.41 -11.87
C ASN A 119 -6.67 -0.44 -13.09
N ILE A 120 -5.76 -1.30 -13.51
CA ILE A 120 -5.91 -2.16 -14.69
C ILE A 120 -6.26 -3.61 -14.29
N LYS A 121 -6.22 -3.96 -12.99
CA LYS A 121 -6.50 -5.32 -12.52
C LYS A 121 -7.25 -5.37 -11.18
#